data_AF-A0A9P3KEH9-F1
#
_entry.id   AF-A0A9P3KEH9-F1
#
_cell.length_a   1.000
_cell.length_b   1.000
_cell.length_c   1.000
_cell.angle_alpha   90.00
_cell.angle_beta   90.00
_cell.angle_gamma   90.00
#
_symmetry.space_group_name_H-M   'P 1'
#
loop_
_entity.id
_entity.type
_entity.pdbx_description
1 polymer ?
#
loop_
_entity_poly.entity_id
_entity_poly.type
_entity_poly.pdbx_seq_one_letter_code
_entity_poly.pdbx_strand_id
1 'polypeptide(L)'
;MSNQDLYRSIFAACDCHLINLSGSNLAGSTDTFAGFELANLENTNWERALADRVVFRGANLRNANFTNAILSGSQFEGADVTGADFTDAIVDNAQRRLMCRKAKGVNPVTGVETRESLGC
;
A
#
# COMPACT_ATOMS: atom_id res chain seq x y z
N MET A 1 -6.72 5.93 -14.08
CA MET A 1 -5.38 5.76 -14.66
C MET A 1 -4.81 4.41 -14.21
N SER A 2 -5.41 3.29 -14.63
CA SER A 2 -4.96 1.94 -14.26
C SER A 2 -3.78 1.47 -15.14
N ASN A 3 -3.01 0.49 -14.67
CA ASN A 3 -1.89 -0.14 -15.39
C ASN A 3 -0.86 0.86 -15.92
N GLN A 4 -0.55 1.89 -15.14
CA GLN A 4 0.46 2.88 -15.50
C GLN A 4 1.83 2.45 -14.99
N ASP A 5 2.87 2.82 -15.73
CA ASP A 5 4.23 2.78 -15.21
C ASP A 5 4.57 4.12 -14.55
N LEU A 6 4.63 4.10 -13.23
CA LEU A 6 4.92 5.22 -12.34
C LEU A 6 6.19 4.91 -11.54
N TYR A 7 7.09 4.09 -12.09
CA TYR A 7 8.35 3.74 -11.46
C TYR A 7 9.11 5.00 -11.02
N ARG A 8 9.44 5.07 -9.72
CA ARG A 8 10.13 6.22 -9.09
C ARG A 8 9.43 7.57 -9.29
N SER A 9 8.13 7.58 -9.50
CA SER A 9 7.34 8.81 -9.53
C SER A 9 7.31 9.49 -8.17
N ILE A 10 6.94 10.77 -8.16
CA ILE A 10 6.76 11.54 -6.93
C ILE A 10 5.30 11.99 -6.83
N PHE A 11 4.65 11.69 -5.71
CA PHE A 11 3.35 12.26 -5.34
C PHE A 11 3.48 13.02 -4.01
N ALA A 12 3.58 14.34 -4.09
CA ALA A 12 3.69 15.19 -2.90
C ALA A 12 2.41 16.00 -2.71
N ALA A 13 1.77 15.83 -1.55
CA ALA A 13 0.53 16.54 -1.18
C ALA A 13 -0.59 16.48 -2.23
N CYS A 14 -0.64 15.42 -3.05
CA CYS A 14 -1.71 15.27 -4.02
C CYS A 14 -3.02 14.94 -3.32
N ASP A 15 -4.11 15.54 -3.79
CA ASP A 15 -5.44 14.98 -3.59
C ASP A 15 -5.69 13.95 -4.69
N CYS A 16 -5.47 12.69 -4.35
CA CYS A 16 -5.64 11.53 -5.20
C CYS A 16 -6.87 10.70 -4.74
N HIS A 17 -7.86 11.35 -4.11
CA HIS A 17 -9.08 10.70 -3.63
C HIS A 17 -9.82 9.98 -4.76
N LEU A 18 -10.30 8.76 -4.50
CA LEU A 18 -11.02 7.90 -5.46
C LEU A 18 -10.27 7.58 -6.77
N ILE A 19 -8.97 7.88 -6.85
CA ILE A 19 -8.20 7.60 -8.06
C ILE A 19 -8.17 6.10 -8.32
N ASN A 20 -8.24 5.71 -9.59
CA ASN A 20 -7.98 4.34 -10.00
C ASN A 20 -6.56 4.23 -10.56
N LEU A 21 -5.68 3.57 -9.80
CA LEU A 21 -4.32 3.18 -10.20
C LEU A 21 -4.14 1.65 -10.16
N SER A 22 -5.23 0.88 -10.25
CA SER A 22 -5.14 -0.59 -10.17
C SER A 22 -4.15 -1.15 -11.20
N GLY A 23 -3.29 -2.08 -10.78
CA GLY A 23 -2.28 -2.70 -11.62
C GLY A 23 -1.10 -1.80 -12.00
N SER A 24 -1.04 -0.57 -11.48
CA SER A 24 0.07 0.34 -11.76
C SER A 24 1.34 -0.05 -11.01
N ASN A 25 2.48 0.25 -11.63
CA ASN A 25 3.80 0.08 -11.05
C ASN A 25 4.27 1.39 -10.40
N LEU A 26 4.29 1.45 -9.07
CA LEU A 26 4.83 2.54 -8.25
C LEU A 26 6.14 2.12 -7.54
N ALA A 27 6.85 1.10 -8.05
CA ALA A 27 8.07 0.66 -7.39
C ALA A 27 9.09 1.80 -7.27
N GLY A 28 9.66 1.96 -6.08
CA GLY A 28 10.58 3.05 -5.74
C GLY A 28 9.99 4.46 -5.77
N SER A 29 8.66 4.62 -5.81
CA SER A 29 8.02 5.94 -5.74
C SER A 29 8.33 6.67 -4.44
N THR A 30 8.20 7.99 -4.46
CA THR A 30 8.25 8.83 -3.26
C THR A 30 6.94 9.57 -3.10
N ASP A 31 6.20 9.21 -2.07
CA ASP A 31 4.87 9.68 -1.78
C ASP A 31 4.90 10.34 -0.41
N THR A 32 4.62 11.65 -0.35
CA THR A 32 4.70 12.41 0.90
C THR A 32 3.44 13.24 1.06
N PHE A 33 2.70 13.03 2.15
CA PHE A 33 1.41 13.70 2.40
C PHE A 33 0.35 13.47 1.31
N ALA A 34 0.50 12.45 0.46
CA ALA A 34 -0.48 12.13 -0.58
C ALA A 34 -1.77 11.54 0.03
N GLY A 35 -2.92 11.93 -0.53
CA GLY A 35 -4.23 11.39 -0.14
C GLY A 35 -4.74 10.38 -1.15
N PHE A 36 -4.62 9.08 -0.86
CA PHE A 36 -5.20 7.97 -1.64
C PHE A 36 -6.46 7.40 -0.96
N GLU A 37 -7.20 8.26 -0.28
CA GLU A 37 -8.44 7.87 0.39
C GLU A 37 -9.45 7.32 -0.63
N LEU A 38 -10.05 6.17 -0.31
CA LEU A 38 -10.99 5.45 -1.18
C LEU A 38 -10.44 5.11 -2.58
N ALA A 39 -9.13 5.21 -2.80
CA ALA A 39 -8.51 4.92 -4.09
C ALA A 39 -8.60 3.41 -4.41
N ASN A 40 -8.65 3.10 -5.71
CA ASN A 40 -8.42 1.74 -6.18
C ASN A 40 -6.94 1.54 -6.50
N LEU A 41 -6.25 0.82 -5.61
CA LEU A 41 -4.84 0.47 -5.67
C LEU A 41 -4.66 -1.05 -5.71
N GLU A 42 -5.65 -1.78 -6.23
CA GLU A 42 -5.56 -3.24 -6.35
C GLU A 42 -4.43 -3.64 -7.29
N ASN A 43 -3.67 -4.68 -6.94
CA ASN A 43 -2.54 -5.21 -7.71
C ASN A 43 -1.42 -4.19 -7.97
N THR A 44 -1.33 -3.08 -7.22
CA THR A 44 -0.24 -2.12 -7.41
C THR A 44 1.09 -2.63 -6.87
N ASN A 45 2.18 -2.30 -7.54
CA ASN A 45 3.53 -2.55 -7.04
C ASN A 45 4.10 -1.30 -6.36
N TRP A 46 4.37 -1.37 -5.06
CA TRP A 46 5.01 -0.34 -4.23
C TRP A 46 6.34 -0.83 -3.65
N GLU A 47 6.96 -1.83 -4.27
CA GLU A 47 8.24 -2.36 -3.82
C GLU A 47 9.26 -1.22 -3.66
N ARG A 48 9.88 -1.13 -2.48
CA ARG A 48 10.86 -0.08 -2.11
C ARG A 48 10.33 1.36 -2.20
N ALA A 49 9.01 1.58 -2.19
CA ALA A 49 8.45 2.93 -2.15
C ALA A 49 8.70 3.61 -0.79
N LEU A 50 8.85 4.94 -0.82
CA LEU A 50 8.83 5.79 0.36
C LEU A 50 7.46 6.48 0.44
N ALA A 51 6.56 5.97 1.27
CA ALA A 51 5.25 6.54 1.56
C ALA A 51 5.22 7.13 2.98
N ASP A 52 5.67 8.38 3.12
CA ASP A 52 5.67 9.14 4.37
C ASP A 52 4.35 9.89 4.55
N ARG A 53 3.61 9.56 5.60
CA ARG A 53 2.34 10.22 5.98
C ARG A 53 1.29 10.19 4.86
N VAL A 54 1.22 9.09 4.12
CA VAL A 54 0.24 8.88 3.06
C VAL A 54 -1.07 8.38 3.66
N VAL A 55 -2.19 8.87 3.14
CA VAL A 55 -3.51 8.48 3.64
C VAL A 55 -4.15 7.44 2.71
N PHE A 56 -4.20 6.18 3.14
CA PHE A 56 -4.83 5.06 2.42
C PHE A 56 -6.21 4.71 2.99
N ARG A 57 -6.90 5.64 3.66
CA ARG A 57 -8.15 5.33 4.36
C ARG A 57 -9.22 4.83 3.41
N GLY A 58 -9.77 3.65 3.69
CA GLY A 58 -10.76 2.97 2.86
C GLY A 58 -10.29 2.60 1.45
N ALA A 59 -8.98 2.68 1.16
CA ALA A 59 -8.44 2.30 -0.14
C ALA A 59 -8.57 0.78 -0.37
N ASN A 60 -8.74 0.39 -1.62
CA ASN A 60 -8.60 -0.99 -2.06
C ASN A 60 -7.11 -1.27 -2.30
N LEU A 61 -6.44 -1.97 -1.37
CA LEU A 61 -5.04 -2.37 -1.44
C LEU A 61 -4.88 -3.88 -1.69
N ARG A 62 -5.93 -4.53 -2.22
CA ARG A 62 -5.90 -5.97 -2.46
C ARG A 62 -4.73 -6.32 -3.36
N ASN A 63 -3.98 -7.35 -2.98
CA ASN A 63 -2.81 -7.85 -3.72
C ASN A 63 -1.67 -6.81 -3.92
N ALA A 64 -1.72 -5.65 -3.25
CA ALA A 64 -0.66 -4.65 -3.38
C ALA A 64 0.66 -5.20 -2.81
N ASN A 65 1.77 -4.92 -3.49
CA ASN A 65 3.10 -5.31 -3.05
C ASN A 65 3.79 -4.12 -2.37
N PHE A 66 3.94 -4.14 -1.05
CA PHE A 66 4.69 -3.16 -0.26
C PHE A 66 6.05 -3.69 0.23
N THR A 67 6.60 -4.71 -0.43
CA THR A 67 7.88 -5.30 -0.03
C THR A 67 8.97 -4.23 0.08
N ASN A 68 9.71 -4.21 1.19
CA ASN A 68 10.75 -3.23 1.49
C ASN A 68 10.29 -1.75 1.46
N ALA A 69 8.98 -1.46 1.53
CA ALA A 69 8.49 -0.09 1.53
C ALA A 69 8.63 0.59 2.90
N ILE A 70 8.77 1.91 2.92
CA ILE A 70 8.74 2.72 4.14
C ILE A 70 7.38 3.41 4.20
N LEU A 71 6.56 3.05 5.19
CA LEU A 71 5.17 3.50 5.34
C LEU A 71 4.98 4.35 6.62
N SER A 72 6.03 5.02 7.07
CA SER A 72 6.05 5.82 8.31
C SER A 72 4.94 6.86 8.35
N GLY A 73 4.16 6.90 9.43
CA GLY A 73 3.07 7.85 9.60
C GLY A 73 1.88 7.67 8.64
N SER A 74 1.89 6.66 7.77
CA SER A 74 0.80 6.39 6.82
C SER A 74 -0.41 5.75 7.50
N GLN A 75 -1.59 5.93 6.93
CA GLN A 75 -2.88 5.63 7.59
C GLN A 75 -3.69 4.60 6.79
N PHE A 76 -4.14 3.51 7.44
CA PHE A 76 -4.79 2.36 6.79
C PHE A 76 -6.19 2.05 7.35
N GLU A 77 -6.84 3.01 8.03
CA GLU A 77 -8.19 2.82 8.55
C GLU A 77 -9.16 2.47 7.43
N GLY A 78 -9.91 1.37 7.57
CA GLY A 78 -10.85 0.91 6.55
C GLY A 78 -10.27 0.29 5.27
N ALA A 79 -8.95 0.35 5.02
CA ALA A 79 -8.36 -0.18 3.79
C ALA A 79 -8.52 -1.72 3.64
N ASP A 80 -8.80 -2.24 2.45
CA ASP A 80 -8.77 -3.70 2.23
C ASP A 80 -7.35 -4.13 1.86
N VAL A 81 -6.68 -4.84 2.77
CA VAL A 81 -5.30 -5.34 2.59
C VAL A 81 -5.27 -6.84 2.26
N THR A 82 -6.40 -7.43 1.84
CA THR A 82 -6.46 -8.85 1.52
C THR A 82 -5.46 -9.21 0.40
N GLY A 83 -4.55 -10.13 0.67
CA GLY A 83 -3.49 -10.52 -0.27
C GLY A 83 -2.38 -9.48 -0.45
N ALA A 84 -2.37 -8.37 0.28
CA ALA A 84 -1.24 -7.44 0.25
C ALA A 84 0.01 -8.07 0.88
N ASP A 85 1.19 -7.70 0.41
CA ASP A 85 2.47 -8.17 0.95
C ASP A 85 3.23 -7.01 1.60
N PHE A 86 3.54 -7.13 2.89
CA PHE A 86 4.28 -6.15 3.69
C PHE A 86 5.66 -6.65 4.12
N THR A 87 6.22 -7.65 3.44
CA THR A 87 7.52 -8.25 3.82
C THR A 87 8.60 -7.19 3.85
N ASP A 88 9.29 -7.10 4.99
CA ASP A 88 10.32 -6.09 5.27
C ASP A 88 9.84 -4.62 5.16
N ALA A 89 8.52 -4.38 5.17
CA ALA A 89 7.98 -3.03 5.17
C ALA A 89 8.07 -2.39 6.56
N ILE A 90 8.44 -1.12 6.61
CA ILE A 90 8.45 -0.33 7.85
C ILE A 90 7.07 0.29 8.04
N VAL A 91 6.29 -0.26 8.97
CA VAL A 91 4.93 0.19 9.29
C VAL A 91 4.83 0.54 10.77
N ASP A 92 4.14 1.64 11.09
CA ASP A 92 3.86 2.02 12.47
C ASP A 92 3.12 0.89 13.22
N ASN A 93 3.55 0.61 14.46
CA ASN A 93 3.01 -0.48 15.27
C ASN A 93 1.48 -0.44 15.42
N ALA A 94 0.89 0.75 15.54
CA ALA A 94 -0.55 0.92 15.64
C ALA A 94 -1.27 0.51 14.33
N GLN A 95 -0.72 0.90 13.18
CA GLN A 95 -1.28 0.58 11.87
C GLN A 95 -1.11 -0.90 11.53
N ARG A 96 0.05 -1.49 11.85
CA ARG A 96 0.28 -2.93 11.74
C ARG A 96 -0.76 -3.72 12.56
N ARG A 97 -0.95 -3.39 13.85
CA ARG A 97 -1.98 -4.02 14.69
C ARG A 97 -3.40 -3.83 14.15
N LEU A 98 -3.70 -2.66 13.60
CA LEU A 98 -4.97 -2.38 12.93
C LEU A 98 -5.19 -3.31 11.74
N MET A 99 -4.20 -3.44 10.86
CA MET A 99 -4.26 -4.32 9.68
C MET A 99 -4.34 -5.80 10.07
N CYS A 100 -3.60 -6.24 11.09
CA CYS A 100 -3.62 -7.63 11.58
C CYS A 100 -5.02 -8.14 11.97
N ARG A 101 -5.95 -7.25 12.36
CA ARG A 101 -7.33 -7.62 12.70
C ARG A 101 -8.14 -8.12 11.50
N LYS A 102 -7.77 -7.72 10.28
CA LYS A 102 -8.48 -8.03 9.03
C LYS A 102 -7.61 -8.71 7.97
N ALA A 103 -6.30 -8.75 8.18
CA ALA A 103 -5.32 -9.37 7.28
C ALA A 103 -5.65 -10.84 7.02
N LYS A 104 -5.70 -11.20 5.75
CA LYS A 104 -5.97 -12.54 5.21
C LYS A 104 -5.52 -12.60 3.76
N GLY A 105 -5.43 -13.81 3.21
CA GLY A 105 -5.08 -14.04 1.81
C GLY A 105 -3.57 -14.12 1.58
N VAL A 106 -3.22 -14.51 0.36
CA VAL A 106 -1.87 -14.71 -0.15
C VAL A 106 -1.69 -13.75 -1.31
N ASN A 107 -0.56 -13.05 -1.36
CA ASN A 107 -0.26 -12.20 -2.49
C ASN A 107 -0.04 -13.05 -3.75
N PRO A 108 -0.75 -12.80 -4.86
CA PRO A 108 -0.68 -13.64 -6.05
C PRO A 108 0.64 -13.51 -6.83
N VAL A 109 1.45 -12.46 -6.55
CA VAL A 109 2.73 -12.22 -7.23
C VAL A 109 3.88 -12.76 -6.39
N THR A 110 3.92 -12.48 -5.09
CA THR A 110 5.03 -12.89 -4.21
C THR A 110 4.81 -14.25 -3.54
N GLY A 111 3.56 -14.71 -3.46
CA GLY A 111 3.20 -15.96 -2.79
C GLY A 111 3.20 -15.91 -1.26
N VAL A 112 3.41 -14.72 -0.67
CA VAL A 112 3.48 -14.55 0.79
C VAL A 112 2.10 -14.30 1.39
N GLU A 113 1.81 -14.89 2.55
CA GLU A 113 0.60 -14.59 3.30
C GLU A 113 0.63 -13.18 3.89
N THR A 114 -0.47 -12.43 3.71
CA THR A 114 -0.57 -11.06 4.24
C THR A 114 -0.33 -11.01 5.75
N ARG A 115 -0.85 -11.98 6.49
CA ARG A 115 -0.67 -12.04 7.96
C ARG A 115 0.78 -12.26 8.36
N GLU A 116 1.46 -13.19 7.68
CA GLU A 116 2.86 -13.50 7.90
C GLU A 116 3.74 -12.28 7.58
N SER A 117 3.53 -11.64 6.43
CA SER A 117 4.29 -10.46 6.01
C SER A 117 4.14 -9.27 6.98
N LEU A 118 3.00 -9.18 7.67
CA LEU A 118 2.75 -8.16 8.69
C LEU A 118 3.29 -8.54 10.08
N GLY A 119 3.79 -9.76 10.28
CA GLY A 119 4.18 -10.26 11.61
C GLY A 119 3.01 -10.28 12.60
N CYS A 120 1.81 -10.56 12.10
CA CYS A 120 0.69 -11.00 12.91
C CYS A 120 0.87 -12.49 13.29
#